data_AF-A0A7K3XVG7-F1
#
_entry.id   AF-A0A7K3XVG7-F1
#
_cell.length_a   1.000
_cell.length_b   1.000
_cell.length_c   1.000
_cell.angle_alpha   90.00
_cell.angle_beta   90.00
_cell.angle_gamma   90.00
#
_symmetry.space_group_name_H-M   'P 1'
#
loop_
_entity.id
_entity.type
_entity.pdbx_description
1 polymer ?
#
loop_
_entity_poly.entity_id
_entity_poly.type
_entity_poly.pdbx_seq_one_letter_code
_entity_poly.pdbx_strand_id
1 'polypeptide(L)'
;MLVLVTGDRQVGKTRWLERLVEACERQGMTCKGVVCPGVWQPDECGGLAKVGIEALLLPEHENIPFACKRGLAPETPAPSHQADAAKLVWQIYDEAIERINKQFDDIAAQGLGERDLLVVDEIGVLELVFGKGFASALALLDAPVCKAGPDQAGGCCVGAHAAVIVRPELIEDAKKRFAPAWGEPCVMDIASADTRQGIESLIGAFCNSSELGERN
;
A
#
# COMPACT_ATOMS: atom_id res chain seq x y z
N MET A 1 11.41 8.27 -1.36
CA MET A 1 10.63 8.59 -2.59
C MET A 1 9.23 7.99 -2.47
N LEU A 2 8.18 8.69 -2.92
CA LEU A 2 6.80 8.16 -3.00
C LEU A 2 6.42 7.82 -4.44
N VAL A 3 5.91 6.60 -4.65
CA VAL A 3 5.34 6.13 -5.91
C VAL A 3 3.84 5.91 -5.73
N LEU A 4 3.04 6.60 -6.55
CA LEU A 4 1.60 6.40 -6.64
C LEU A 4 1.31 5.51 -7.85
N VAL A 5 0.84 4.30 -7.58
CA VAL A 5 0.51 3.31 -8.60
C VAL A 5 -0.97 3.44 -8.93
N THR A 6 -1.29 3.60 -10.21
CA THR A 6 -2.66 3.76 -10.68
C THR A 6 -2.95 2.87 -11.89
N GLY A 7 -4.22 2.82 -12.27
CA GLY A 7 -4.72 2.02 -13.37
C GLY A 7 -6.17 1.57 -13.11
N ASP A 8 -6.86 1.18 -14.17
CA ASP A 8 -8.26 0.77 -14.11
C ASP A 8 -8.52 -0.42 -13.17
N ARG A 9 -9.80 -0.67 -12.86
CA ARG A 9 -10.19 -1.84 -12.06
C ARG A 9 -9.76 -3.13 -12.78
N GLN A 10 -9.26 -4.08 -11.98
CA GLN A 10 -8.85 -5.42 -12.43
C GLN A 10 -7.68 -5.50 -13.43
N VAL A 11 -6.94 -4.41 -13.65
CA VAL A 11 -5.72 -4.45 -14.51
C VAL A 11 -4.49 -5.05 -13.82
N GLY A 12 -4.62 -5.52 -12.57
CA GLY A 12 -3.57 -6.26 -11.86
C GLY A 12 -2.68 -5.42 -10.93
N LYS A 13 -3.18 -4.29 -10.39
CA LYS A 13 -2.42 -3.41 -9.47
C LYS A 13 -1.84 -4.16 -8.28
N THR A 14 -2.65 -4.94 -7.57
CA THR A 14 -2.17 -5.75 -6.46
C THR A 14 -1.11 -6.75 -6.89
N ARG A 15 -1.28 -7.42 -8.04
CA ARG A 15 -0.25 -8.34 -8.61
C ARG A 15 1.04 -7.63 -8.97
N TRP A 16 0.95 -6.39 -9.41
CA TRP A 16 2.10 -5.56 -9.65
C TRP A 16 2.84 -5.25 -8.34
N LEU A 17 2.10 -4.88 -7.30
CA LEU A 17 2.64 -4.58 -5.98
C LEU A 17 3.29 -5.81 -5.33
N GLU A 18 2.66 -6.99 -5.43
CA GLU A 18 3.25 -8.28 -5.01
C GLU A 18 4.62 -8.50 -5.66
N ARG A 19 4.73 -8.29 -6.98
CA ARG A 19 6.00 -8.43 -7.71
C ARG A 19 7.04 -7.39 -7.31
N LEU A 20 6.62 -6.16 -7.00
CA LEU A 20 7.52 -5.12 -6.51
C LEU A 20 8.10 -5.55 -5.15
N VAL A 21 7.25 -6.00 -4.22
CA VAL A 21 7.65 -6.49 -2.89
C VAL A 21 8.66 -7.63 -3.02
N GLU A 22 8.32 -8.68 -3.77
CA GLU A 22 9.22 -9.82 -4.00
C GLU A 22 10.57 -9.39 -4.61
N ALA A 23 10.56 -8.38 -5.47
CA ALA A 23 11.78 -7.92 -6.12
C ALA A 23 12.64 -7.03 -5.20
N CYS A 24 12.03 -6.16 -4.40
CA CYS A 24 12.71 -5.36 -3.37
C CYS A 24 13.33 -6.24 -2.28
N GLU A 25 12.60 -7.24 -1.79
CA GLU A 25 13.10 -8.18 -0.78
C GLU A 25 14.29 -9.00 -1.29
N ARG A 26 14.27 -9.42 -2.57
CA ARG A 26 15.43 -10.06 -3.20
C ARG A 26 16.67 -9.16 -3.30
N GLN A 27 16.51 -7.84 -3.21
CA GLN A 27 17.62 -6.87 -3.16
C GLN A 27 17.98 -6.47 -1.72
N GLY A 28 17.43 -7.14 -0.71
CA GLY A 28 17.73 -6.88 0.70
C GLY A 28 17.01 -5.68 1.29
N MET A 29 15.96 -5.17 0.64
CA MET A 29 15.07 -4.18 1.25
C MET A 29 14.05 -4.88 2.16
N THR A 30 13.62 -4.19 3.22
CA THR A 30 12.51 -4.65 4.07
C THR A 30 11.23 -3.99 3.60
N CYS A 31 10.26 -4.77 3.13
CA CYS A 31 8.94 -4.24 2.83
C CYS A 31 8.09 -4.23 4.10
N LYS A 32 7.38 -3.13 4.36
CA LYS A 32 6.51 -2.93 5.54
C LYS A 32 5.15 -2.40 5.09
N GLY A 33 4.07 -2.81 5.74
CA GLY A 33 2.71 -2.35 5.41
C GLY A 33 1.79 -3.49 5.00
N VAL A 34 0.97 -3.30 3.96
CA VAL A 34 -0.05 -4.28 3.56
C VAL A 34 -0.20 -4.42 2.04
N VAL A 35 -0.34 -5.66 1.59
CA VAL A 35 -0.82 -6.01 0.24
C VAL A 35 -2.18 -6.72 0.37
N CYS A 36 -3.17 -6.40 -0.47
CA CYS A 36 -4.53 -6.95 -0.32
C CYS A 36 -4.94 -7.86 -1.50
N PRO A 37 -4.30 -9.04 -1.67
CA PRO A 37 -4.57 -9.92 -2.79
C PRO A 37 -6.02 -10.40 -2.85
N GLY A 38 -6.52 -10.55 -4.06
CA GLY A 38 -7.85 -11.14 -4.27
C GLY A 38 -7.82 -12.65 -4.13
N VAL A 39 -8.80 -13.20 -3.43
CA VAL A 39 -9.09 -14.65 -3.41
C VAL A 39 -9.99 -14.97 -4.58
N TRP A 40 -9.56 -15.92 -5.42
CA TRP A 40 -10.27 -16.31 -6.64
C TRP A 40 -10.67 -17.78 -6.58
N GLN A 41 -11.89 -18.10 -7.01
CA GLN A 41 -12.39 -19.46 -7.12
C GLN A 41 -12.91 -19.72 -8.54
N PRO A 42 -12.88 -20.97 -9.03
CA PRO A 42 -13.53 -21.34 -10.28
C PRO A 42 -15.01 -20.97 -10.25
N ASP A 43 -15.52 -20.38 -11.32
CA ASP A 43 -16.95 -20.15 -11.51
C ASP A 43 -17.61 -21.29 -12.33
N GLU A 44 -18.94 -21.28 -12.38
CA GLU A 44 -19.74 -22.30 -13.09
C GLU A 44 -19.51 -22.31 -14.61
N CYS A 45 -18.92 -21.25 -15.17
CA CYS A 45 -18.62 -21.09 -16.59
C CYS A 45 -17.15 -21.44 -16.92
N GLY A 46 -16.37 -21.95 -15.97
CA GLY A 46 -14.96 -22.27 -16.13
C GLY A 46 -14.01 -21.07 -16.08
N GLY A 47 -14.51 -19.90 -15.67
CA GLY A 47 -13.73 -18.71 -15.36
C GLY A 47 -13.28 -18.66 -13.90
N LEU A 48 -12.71 -17.53 -13.49
CA LEU A 48 -12.34 -17.26 -12.09
C LEU A 48 -13.17 -16.09 -11.57
N ALA A 49 -13.90 -16.31 -10.48
CA ALA A 49 -14.61 -15.28 -9.75
C ALA A 49 -13.80 -14.85 -8.52
N LYS A 50 -13.61 -13.54 -8.33
CA LYS A 50 -13.07 -13.00 -7.08
C LYS A 50 -14.13 -13.15 -6.00
N VAL A 51 -13.86 -13.95 -4.98
CA VAL A 51 -14.77 -14.27 -3.88
C VAL A 51 -14.40 -13.58 -2.57
N GLY A 52 -13.14 -13.16 -2.44
CA GLY A 52 -12.63 -12.49 -1.26
C GLY A 52 -11.40 -11.65 -1.51
N ILE A 53 -10.92 -11.07 -0.42
CA ILE A 53 -9.71 -10.28 -0.33
C ILE A 53 -9.03 -10.71 0.98
N GLU A 54 -7.77 -11.06 0.88
CA GLU A 54 -6.89 -11.24 2.04
C GLU A 54 -6.07 -9.96 2.24
N ALA A 55 -5.57 -9.75 3.44
CA ALA A 55 -4.54 -8.75 3.71
C ALA A 55 -3.27 -9.49 4.15
N LEU A 56 -2.20 -9.28 3.39
CA LEU A 56 -0.85 -9.76 3.67
C LEU A 56 -0.10 -8.66 4.41
N LEU A 57 0.12 -8.86 5.71
CA LEU A 57 0.85 -7.93 6.57
C LEU A 57 2.36 -8.15 6.40
N LEU A 58 3.09 -7.09 6.12
CA LEU A 58 4.54 -7.07 5.93
C LEU A 58 5.23 -6.42 7.13
N PRO A 59 6.42 -6.90 7.56
CA PRO A 59 7.31 -7.83 6.85
C PRO A 59 7.08 -9.33 7.11
N GLU A 60 6.19 -9.73 8.02
CA GLU A 60 6.05 -11.14 8.41
C GLU A 60 5.35 -12.02 7.36
N HIS A 61 4.79 -11.41 6.30
CA HIS A 61 3.94 -12.07 5.30
C HIS A 61 2.77 -12.83 5.94
N GLU A 62 2.19 -12.26 6.99
CA GLU A 62 1.02 -12.84 7.66
C GLU A 62 -0.25 -12.57 6.87
N ASN A 63 -0.98 -13.61 6.50
CA ASN A 63 -2.27 -13.49 5.82
C ASN A 63 -3.43 -13.44 6.82
N ILE A 64 -4.29 -12.44 6.68
CA ILE A 64 -5.55 -12.33 7.41
C ILE A 64 -6.72 -12.19 6.44
N PRO A 65 -7.90 -12.76 6.74
CA PRO A 65 -9.12 -12.47 5.98
C PRO A 65 -9.45 -10.99 6.09
N PHE A 66 -9.64 -10.30 4.96
CA PHE A 66 -9.91 -8.86 4.95
C PHE A 66 -11.33 -8.53 4.49
N ALA A 67 -11.77 -9.13 3.38
CA ALA A 67 -13.12 -8.93 2.87
C ALA A 67 -13.65 -10.16 2.13
N CYS A 68 -14.96 -10.32 2.10
CA CYS A 68 -15.65 -11.31 1.28
C CYS A 68 -16.73 -10.65 0.41
N LYS A 69 -17.09 -11.31 -0.69
CA LYS A 69 -18.20 -10.85 -1.52
C LYS A 69 -19.52 -11.10 -0.77
N ARG A 70 -20.40 -10.09 -0.69
CA ARG A 70 -21.70 -10.21 -0.02
C ARG A 70 -22.49 -11.41 -0.59
N GLY A 71 -23.08 -12.22 0.28
CA GLY A 71 -23.87 -13.40 -0.09
C GLY A 71 -23.09 -14.71 -0.22
N LEU A 72 -21.77 -14.71 -0.03
CA LEU A 72 -20.93 -15.93 -0.04
C LEU A 72 -20.38 -16.32 1.35
N ALA A 73 -20.70 -15.59 2.42
CA ALA A 73 -20.12 -15.83 3.74
C ALA A 73 -20.85 -16.96 4.52
N PRO A 74 -20.15 -17.98 5.03
CA PRO A 74 -20.55 -18.71 6.23
C PRO A 74 -20.24 -17.87 7.49
N GLU A 75 -20.82 -18.27 8.63
CA GLU A 75 -20.96 -17.54 9.89
C GLU A 75 -19.69 -16.83 10.42
N THR A 76 -19.77 -15.48 10.53
CA THR A 76 -18.90 -14.55 11.31
C THR A 76 -17.43 -14.39 10.84
N PRO A 77 -16.81 -13.19 10.94
CA PRO A 77 -17.10 -12.05 11.83
C PRO A 77 -18.18 -11.10 11.32
N ALA A 78 -18.62 -10.18 12.18
CA ALA A 78 -19.70 -9.24 11.85
C ALA A 78 -19.28 -8.29 10.69
N PRO A 79 -20.19 -7.98 9.75
CA PRO A 79 -19.93 -6.98 8.71
C PRO A 79 -19.60 -5.61 9.29
N SER A 80 -18.66 -4.89 8.68
CA SER A 80 -18.43 -3.49 9.03
C SER A 80 -19.55 -2.56 8.58
N HIS A 81 -19.96 -1.66 9.47
CA HIS A 81 -20.84 -0.53 9.11
C HIS A 81 -20.14 0.47 8.16
N GLN A 82 -18.81 0.43 8.06
CA GLN A 82 -18.01 1.34 7.25
C GLN A 82 -18.11 1.05 5.74
N ALA A 83 -18.03 -0.23 5.34
CA ALA A 83 -18.19 -0.63 3.95
C ALA A 83 -19.63 -0.42 3.45
N ASP A 84 -20.62 -0.59 4.33
CA ASP A 84 -22.03 -0.31 4.05
C ASP A 84 -22.29 1.17 3.82
N ALA A 85 -21.68 2.06 4.62
CA ALA A 85 -21.77 3.50 4.42
C ALA A 85 -21.21 3.95 3.05
N ALA A 86 -20.22 3.22 2.52
CA ALA A 86 -19.60 3.48 1.22
C ALA A 86 -20.20 2.68 0.04
N LYS A 87 -21.29 1.93 0.26
CA LYS A 87 -21.97 1.10 -0.76
C LYS A 87 -21.03 0.14 -1.51
N LEU A 88 -20.04 -0.42 -0.83
CA LEU A 88 -19.10 -1.35 -1.45
C LEU A 88 -19.73 -2.74 -1.62
N VAL A 89 -19.50 -3.38 -2.76
CA VAL A 89 -19.96 -4.77 -3.04
C VAL A 89 -19.33 -5.80 -2.08
N TRP A 90 -18.24 -5.41 -1.42
CA TRP A 90 -17.48 -6.21 -0.48
C TRP A 90 -17.92 -5.95 0.96
N GLN A 91 -18.02 -7.02 1.75
CA GLN A 91 -18.12 -6.96 3.20
C GLN A 91 -16.69 -6.99 3.75
N ILE A 92 -16.24 -5.86 4.31
CA ILE A 92 -14.92 -5.73 4.94
C ILE A 92 -15.08 -6.02 6.43
N TYR A 93 -14.16 -6.77 7.02
CA TYR A 93 -14.17 -7.09 8.45
C TYR A 93 -13.54 -5.95 9.26
N ASP A 94 -14.24 -5.46 10.28
CA ASP A 94 -13.74 -4.35 11.12
C ASP A 94 -12.48 -4.78 11.88
N GLU A 95 -12.42 -6.02 12.38
CA GLU A 95 -11.25 -6.55 13.07
C GLU A 95 -10.00 -6.60 12.17
N ALA A 96 -10.21 -6.81 10.86
CA ALA A 96 -9.12 -6.76 9.89
C ALA A 96 -8.62 -5.32 9.68
N ILE A 97 -9.52 -4.33 9.61
CA ILE A 97 -9.15 -2.91 9.56
C ILE A 97 -8.39 -2.50 10.83
N GLU A 98 -8.86 -2.89 12.01
CA GLU A 98 -8.21 -2.60 13.29
C GLU A 98 -6.79 -3.18 13.33
N ARG A 99 -6.63 -4.43 12.88
CA ARG A 99 -5.33 -5.09 12.83
C ARG A 99 -4.37 -4.43 11.84
N ILE A 100 -4.85 -4.03 10.66
CA ILE A 100 -4.05 -3.32 9.66
C ILE A 100 -3.64 -1.93 10.16
N ASN A 101 -4.56 -1.18 10.78
CA ASN A 101 -4.22 0.13 11.36
C ASN A 101 -3.20 -0.02 12.49
N LYS A 102 -3.35 -1.02 13.35
CA LYS A 102 -2.34 -1.32 14.37
C LYS A 102 -0.96 -1.61 13.77
N GLN A 103 -0.88 -2.36 12.67
CA GLN A 103 0.38 -2.60 11.96
C GLN A 103 1.02 -1.27 11.52
N PHE A 104 0.23 -0.36 10.94
CA PHE A 104 0.74 0.95 10.52
C PHE A 104 1.16 1.83 11.71
N ASP A 105 0.44 1.78 12.84
CA ASP A 105 0.84 2.48 14.07
C ASP A 105 2.17 1.94 14.62
N ASP A 106 2.35 0.61 14.61
CA ASP A 106 3.59 -0.03 15.04
C ASP A 106 4.75 0.32 14.10
N ILE A 107 4.52 0.38 12.78
CA ILE A 107 5.50 0.85 11.79
C ILE A 107 5.86 2.32 12.06
N ALA A 108 4.86 3.17 12.32
CA ALA A 108 5.08 4.58 12.61
C ALA A 108 5.92 4.78 13.88
N ALA A 109 5.66 3.98 14.93
CA ALA A 109 6.41 4.02 16.19
C ALA A 109 7.86 3.54 16.03
N GLN A 110 8.09 2.53 15.19
CA GLN A 110 9.44 2.01 14.89
C GLN A 110 10.23 2.89 13.91
N GLY A 111 9.51 3.61 13.05
CA GLY A 111 10.09 4.38 11.95
C GLY A 111 10.42 3.53 10.72
N LEU A 112 10.68 4.24 9.62
CA LEU A 112 11.16 3.68 8.36
C LEU A 112 12.64 4.03 8.19
N GLY A 113 13.46 3.01 7.95
CA GLY A 113 14.88 3.14 7.60
C GLY A 113 15.11 3.34 6.11
N GLU A 114 16.36 3.57 5.71
CA GLU A 114 16.74 3.85 4.32
C GLU A 114 16.53 2.65 3.38
N ARG A 115 16.54 1.44 3.94
CA ARG A 115 16.31 0.17 3.22
C ARG A 115 14.89 -0.34 3.38
N ASP A 116 13.97 0.49 3.86
CA ASP A 116 12.57 0.14 4.00
C ASP A 116 11.73 0.65 2.82
N LEU A 117 10.78 -0.18 2.39
CA LEU A 117 9.71 0.21 1.47
C LEU A 117 8.37 0.09 2.20
N LEU A 118 7.69 1.21 2.39
CA LEU A 118 6.31 1.24 2.85
C LEU A 118 5.36 0.87 1.71
N VAL A 119 4.46 -0.07 1.95
CA VAL A 119 3.57 -0.66 0.94
C VAL A 119 2.12 -0.49 1.36
N VAL A 120 1.29 0.09 0.49
CA VAL A 120 -0.15 0.30 0.74
C VAL A 120 -0.95 -0.03 -0.53
N ASP A 121 -1.71 -1.13 -0.53
CA ASP A 121 -2.36 -1.67 -1.75
C ASP A 121 -3.65 -0.98 -2.24
N GLU A 122 -4.37 -0.22 -1.42
CA GLU A 122 -5.35 0.72 -1.97
C GLU A 122 -5.65 1.81 -0.96
N ILE A 123 -5.45 3.06 -1.39
CA ILE A 123 -6.04 4.25 -0.77
C ILE A 123 -7.16 4.72 -1.69
N GLY A 124 -8.40 4.59 -1.20
CA GLY A 124 -9.61 4.87 -1.95
C GLY A 124 -10.43 6.02 -1.35
N VAL A 125 -11.71 6.03 -1.70
CA VAL A 125 -12.67 7.03 -1.21
C VAL A 125 -12.88 6.92 0.30
N LEU A 126 -12.84 5.71 0.87
CA LEU A 126 -12.95 5.49 2.32
C LEU A 126 -11.88 6.26 3.07
N GLU A 127 -10.64 6.14 2.62
CA GLU A 127 -9.47 6.77 3.20
C GLU A 127 -9.47 8.28 2.89
N LEU A 128 -9.44 8.66 1.61
CA LEU A 128 -9.19 10.05 1.20
C LEU A 128 -10.35 11.00 1.45
N VAL A 129 -11.59 10.51 1.40
CA VAL A 129 -12.78 11.37 1.53
C VAL A 129 -13.40 11.24 2.91
N PHE A 130 -13.44 10.02 3.48
CA PHE A 130 -14.11 9.78 4.76
C PHE A 130 -13.17 9.61 5.96
N GLY A 131 -11.85 9.51 5.74
CA GLY A 131 -10.88 9.28 6.83
C GLY A 131 -11.08 7.95 7.55
N LYS A 132 -11.60 6.94 6.83
CA LYS A 132 -11.94 5.60 7.32
C LYS A 132 -11.10 4.54 6.60
N GLY A 133 -11.19 3.28 7.05
CA GLY A 133 -10.36 2.19 6.51
C GLY A 133 -8.93 2.29 7.02
N PHE A 134 -7.94 2.43 6.13
CA PHE A 134 -6.52 2.49 6.48
C PHE A 134 -6.08 3.89 6.97
N ALA A 135 -6.74 4.39 8.01
CA ALA A 135 -6.50 5.72 8.58
C ALA A 135 -5.06 5.90 9.11
N SER A 136 -4.48 4.87 9.73
CA SER A 136 -3.09 4.92 10.21
C SER A 136 -2.08 4.96 9.05
N ALA A 137 -2.39 4.31 7.92
CA ALA A 137 -1.55 4.40 6.71
C ALA A 137 -1.53 5.83 6.15
N LEU A 138 -2.68 6.49 6.09
CA LEU A 138 -2.79 7.90 5.70
C LEU A 138 -1.98 8.79 6.62
N ALA A 139 -2.13 8.64 7.95
CA ALA A 139 -1.39 9.43 8.92
C ALA A 139 0.12 9.24 8.79
N LEU A 140 0.58 8.00 8.55
CA LEU A 140 1.99 7.69 8.30
C LEU A 140 2.49 8.31 6.99
N LEU A 141 1.68 8.34 5.92
CA LEU A 141 2.03 8.97 4.65
C LEU A 141 2.00 10.50 4.71
N ASP A 142 1.17 11.09 5.57
CA ASP A 142 1.12 12.54 5.80
C ASP A 142 2.27 13.02 6.69
N ALA A 143 2.87 12.12 7.48
CA ALA A 143 4.02 12.44 8.30
C ALA A 143 5.23 12.79 7.41
N PRO A 144 5.91 13.92 7.65
CA PRO A 144 7.09 14.28 6.87
C PRO A 144 8.14 13.19 6.97
N VAL A 145 8.57 12.66 5.82
CA VAL A 145 9.81 11.88 5.79
C VAL A 145 10.91 12.88 6.06
N CYS A 146 11.66 12.62 7.12
CA CYS A 146 12.69 13.49 7.65
C CYS A 146 13.76 13.77 6.58
N LYS A 147 13.60 14.85 5.79
CA LYS A 147 14.69 15.34 4.94
C LYS A 147 15.74 15.89 5.88
N ALA A 148 16.88 15.21 6.04
CA ALA A 148 17.95 15.68 6.90
C ALA A 148 18.27 17.15 6.56
N GLY A 149 18.06 18.02 7.55
CA GLY A 149 18.83 19.25 7.66
C GLY A 149 20.19 18.88 8.27
N PRO A 150 21.30 19.54 7.87
CA PRO A 150 22.66 19.14 8.22
C PRO A 150 23.04 19.20 9.72
N ASP A 151 22.09 19.42 10.64
CA ASP A 151 22.41 19.76 12.05
C ASP A 151 21.50 19.12 13.12
N GLN A 152 20.74 18.06 12.81
CA GLN A 152 19.92 17.38 13.83
C GLN A 152 20.51 16.02 14.21
N ALA A 153 21.41 16.05 15.19
CA ALA A 153 21.90 14.88 15.94
C ALA A 153 20.77 14.32 16.82
N GLY A 154 19.83 13.61 16.19
CA GLY A 154 18.71 12.98 16.88
C GLY A 154 17.73 12.34 15.89
N GLY A 155 18.09 11.19 15.34
CA GLY A 155 17.19 10.24 14.67
C GLY A 155 16.27 10.83 13.61
N CYS A 156 16.82 11.23 12.46
CA CYS A 156 16.04 11.72 11.32
C CYS A 156 16.23 10.73 10.17
N CYS A 157 15.14 10.05 9.79
CA CYS A 157 15.10 9.01 8.76
C CYS A 157 15.32 9.60 7.35
N VAL A 158 16.57 9.56 6.91
CA VAL A 158 16.97 9.76 5.51
C VAL A 158 16.45 8.55 4.70
N GLY A 159 16.00 8.76 3.47
CA GLY A 159 15.87 7.67 2.49
C GLY A 159 14.61 6.79 2.48
N ALA A 160 13.59 6.98 3.30
CA ALA A 160 12.41 6.10 3.26
C ALA A 160 11.68 6.13 1.89
N HIS A 161 11.22 4.96 1.44
CA HIS A 161 10.47 4.77 0.19
C HIS A 161 9.04 4.31 0.47
N ALA A 162 8.10 4.69 -0.41
CA ALA A 162 6.72 4.23 -0.32
C ALA A 162 6.15 3.93 -1.71
N ALA A 163 5.37 2.86 -1.80
CA ALA A 163 4.56 2.49 -2.96
C ALA A 163 3.09 2.36 -2.53
N VAL A 164 2.24 3.21 -3.09
CA VAL A 164 0.83 3.34 -2.70
C VAL A 164 -0.03 3.21 -3.94
N ILE A 165 -0.97 2.27 -3.93
CA ILE A 165 -1.97 2.19 -5.00
C ILE A 165 -3.09 3.19 -4.74
N VAL A 166 -3.40 3.96 -5.77
CA VAL A 166 -4.44 4.99 -5.76
C VAL A 166 -5.34 4.81 -6.97
N ARG A 167 -6.66 4.95 -6.75
CA ARG A 167 -7.62 4.90 -7.86
C ARG A 167 -7.38 6.04 -8.85
N PRO A 168 -7.56 5.82 -10.17
CA PRO A 168 -7.31 6.84 -11.18
C PRO A 168 -8.02 8.17 -10.90
N GLU A 169 -9.27 8.11 -10.43
CA GLU A 169 -10.07 9.29 -10.12
C GLU A 169 -9.58 10.10 -8.90
N LEU A 170 -8.70 9.53 -8.06
CA LEU A 170 -8.19 10.16 -6.83
C LEU A 170 -6.71 10.56 -6.95
N ILE A 171 -6.06 10.35 -8.10
CA ILE A 171 -4.61 10.53 -8.23
C ILE A 171 -4.15 11.96 -7.96
N GLU A 172 -4.91 12.95 -8.46
CA GLU A 172 -4.58 14.36 -8.27
C GLU A 172 -4.79 14.83 -6.82
N ASP A 173 -5.78 14.26 -6.13
CA ASP A 173 -5.99 14.55 -4.71
C ASP A 173 -4.90 13.91 -3.84
N ALA A 174 -4.49 12.68 -4.15
CA ALA A 174 -3.37 12.01 -3.50
C ALA A 174 -2.06 12.77 -3.70
N LYS A 175 -1.77 13.25 -4.91
CA LYS A 175 -0.58 14.08 -5.20
C LYS A 175 -0.56 15.33 -4.33
N LYS A 176 -1.67 16.08 -4.29
CA LYS A 176 -1.78 17.31 -3.47
C LYS A 176 -1.63 17.01 -1.99
N ARG A 177 -2.23 15.92 -1.50
CA ARG A 177 -2.17 15.54 -0.09
C ARG A 177 -0.76 15.18 0.35
N PHE A 178 -0.06 14.36 -0.41
CA PHE A 178 1.25 13.83 -0.02
C PHE A 178 2.43 14.74 -0.41
N ALA A 179 2.20 15.76 -1.23
CA ALA A 179 3.24 16.70 -1.65
C ALA A 179 4.02 17.38 -0.51
N PRO A 180 3.38 17.82 0.60
CA PRO A 180 4.10 18.42 1.73
C PRO A 180 5.11 17.48 2.39
N ALA A 181 4.80 16.18 2.48
CA ALA A 181 5.65 15.19 3.13
C ALA A 181 6.70 14.57 2.20
N TRP A 182 6.35 14.36 0.92
CA TRP A 182 7.17 13.56 -0.01
C TRP A 182 7.76 14.37 -1.17
N GLY A 183 7.40 15.64 -1.33
CA GLY A 183 7.68 16.39 -2.56
C GLY A 183 6.79 15.93 -3.71
N GLU A 184 7.25 15.98 -4.95
CA GLU A 184 6.45 15.54 -6.10
C GLU A 184 6.40 14.01 -6.19
N PRO A 185 5.23 13.35 -6.00
CA PRO A 185 5.15 11.90 -6.07
C PRO A 185 5.29 11.40 -7.52
N CYS A 186 6.03 10.31 -7.70
CA CYS A 186 6.14 9.63 -8.99
C CYS A 186 4.84 8.87 -9.26
N VAL A 187 4.19 9.13 -10.40
CA VAL A 187 2.96 8.42 -10.78
C VAL A 187 3.28 7.33 -11.79
N MET A 188 2.79 6.11 -11.54
CA MET A 188 2.96 4.97 -12.43
C MET A 188 1.61 4.36 -12.81
N ASP A 189 1.30 4.37 -14.10
CA ASP A 189 0.09 3.73 -14.64
C ASP A 189 0.42 2.34 -15.18
N ILE A 190 -0.12 1.31 -14.53
CA ILE A 190 0.17 -0.09 -14.88
C ILE A 190 -0.60 -0.60 -16.11
N ALA A 191 -1.55 0.17 -16.65
CA ALA A 191 -2.20 -0.17 -17.92
C ALA A 191 -1.29 0.07 -19.14
N SER A 192 -0.17 0.77 -18.95
CA SER A 192 0.86 0.95 -19.99
C SER A 192 1.79 -0.27 -20.09
N ALA A 193 2.21 -0.62 -21.31
CA ALA A 193 2.87 -1.88 -21.67
C ALA A 193 4.26 -2.14 -21.01
N ASP A 194 4.81 -1.20 -20.23
CA ASP A 194 6.18 -1.23 -19.69
C ASP A 194 6.28 -1.69 -18.22
N THR A 195 5.34 -2.53 -17.79
CA THR A 195 5.16 -2.88 -16.38
C THR A 195 6.39 -3.51 -15.70
N ARG A 196 7.18 -4.31 -16.44
CA ARG A 196 8.38 -5.00 -15.90
C ARG A 196 9.61 -4.08 -15.86
N GLN A 197 9.80 -3.28 -16.90
CA GLN A 197 10.89 -2.29 -16.96
C GLN A 197 10.68 -1.20 -15.90
N GLY A 198 9.43 -0.87 -15.59
CA GLY A 198 9.07 0.03 -14.48
C GLY A 198 9.52 -0.50 -13.11
N ILE A 199 9.33 -1.78 -12.80
CA ILE A 199 9.75 -2.38 -11.52
C ILE A 199 11.28 -2.32 -11.37
N GLU A 200 12.04 -2.75 -12.39
CA GLU A 200 13.50 -2.76 -12.33
C GLU A 200 14.08 -1.34 -12.16
N SER A 201 13.49 -0.36 -12.85
CA SER A 201 13.87 1.05 -12.72
C SER A 201 13.57 1.60 -11.33
N LEU A 202 12.43 1.24 -10.74
CA LEU A 202 12.06 1.65 -9.38
C LEU A 202 12.98 1.05 -8.32
N ILE A 203 13.31 -0.24 -8.45
CA ILE A 203 14.25 -0.91 -7.54
C ILE A 203 15.61 -0.20 -7.60
N GLY A 204 16.12 0.08 -8.80
CA GLY A 204 17.34 0.86 -8.96
C GLY A 204 17.25 2.23 -8.28
N ALA A 205 16.13 2.94 -8.43
CA ALA A 205 15.92 4.22 -7.78
C ALA A 205 15.86 4.11 -6.25
N PHE A 206 15.24 3.07 -5.71
CA PHE A 206 15.19 2.79 -4.27
C PHE A 206 16.58 2.46 -3.72
N CYS A 207 17.30 1.54 -4.36
CA CYS A 207 18.64 1.15 -3.93
C CYS A 207 19.66 2.30 -4.04
N ASN A 208 19.68 3.05 -5.15
CA ASN A 208 20.66 4.12 -5.36
C ASN A 208 20.43 5.34 -4.45
N SER A 209 19.17 5.57 -4.03
CA SER A 209 18.85 6.63 -3.07
C SER A 209 19.43 6.33 -1.68
N SER A 210 19.62 5.06 -1.33
CA SER A 210 20.27 4.64 -0.07
C SER A 210 21.80 4.79 -0.11
N GLU A 211 22.46 4.60 -1.26
CA GLU A 211 23.93 4.68 -1.37
C GLU A 211 24.49 6.12 -1.34
N LEU A 212 23.67 7.12 -1.69
CA LEU A 212 24.03 8.54 -1.60
C LEU A 212 24.07 9.06 -0.15
N GLY A 213 23.43 8.35 0.78
CA GLY A 213 23.50 8.63 2.23
C GLY A 213 24.80 8.15 2.88
N GLU A 214 25.47 7.14 2.31
CA GLU A 214 26.69 6.53 2.88
C GLU A 214 28.00 7.22 2.45
N ARG A 215 27.97 8.16 1.48
CA ARG A 215 29.19 8.79 0.90
C ARG A 215 29.48 10.23 1.35
N ASN A 216 28.77 10.76 2.34
CA ASN A 216 29.01 12.09 2.90
C ASN A 216 29.38 12.04 4.38
#